data_AF-A0A2N9HQK9-F1
#
_entry.id   AF-A0A2N9HQK9-F1
#
_cell.length_a   1.000
_cell.length_b   1.000
_cell.length_c   1.000
_cell.angle_alpha   90.00
_cell.angle_beta   90.00
_cell.angle_gamma   90.00
#
_symmetry.space_group_name_H-M   'P 1'
#
loop_
_entity.id
_entity.type
_entity.pdbx_description
1 polymer ?
#
loop_
_entity_poly.entity_id
_entity_poly.type
_entity_poly.pdbx_seq_one_letter_code
_entity_poly.pdbx_strand_id
1 'polypeptide(L)'
;MAEEAILGYLANNEEIADSGEFAAQHGLNHDDVVNVIKSLSGFKYVDSQDIKRETWVPTDEGNMYAASGSPEVQLFLAIPPEGIPREELQKKLDPLLFKIGCAQAAKNKWVEMGKQLVSRKVEHVDDKVKNLLLQIKEGQVVDQDDIKALKGRKLIAPQTWNGFSLKKGPDYAPQRRKVAADLTREMLQSSAAYLISCIMTSLPVKFNLELVNTIREWWIVSMVVKGGAGAQIRLEHHMGIKFWKDSWCGDQPLQTRFPELFRLACDPNAMVDTHLRFHDATHVWDIEFYRPFQDWEVERGVSFMELLYSLPIRRGTMDSIWWQPSTKGIFEVRSYYSVLVQSSDTYFPWKRVWNSKVPSRVAFFIWTVALGRILTTDNLRRRRILILDWCCMCQSDGESVNHLLLHCRVAQELWNMILNMFGVSWVMPRDVVDLLSCWSGNVGKGDAGVIWRVIPHCLMWCLWGERNARTFVEELEGYTTLSNVVFMG
;
A
#
# COMPACT_ATOMS: atom_id res chain seq x y z
N MET A 1 -17.79 -15.33 -23.84
CA MET A 1 -19.02 -14.53 -24.01
C MET A 1 -18.76 -13.18 -24.65
N ALA A 2 -18.38 -12.10 -23.94
CA ALA A 2 -18.21 -10.77 -24.57
C ALA A 2 -17.10 -10.73 -25.64
N GLU A 3 -15.95 -11.36 -25.40
CA GLU A 3 -14.85 -11.46 -26.38
C GLU A 3 -15.24 -12.20 -27.66
N GLU A 4 -15.91 -13.34 -27.51
CA GLU A 4 -16.40 -14.14 -28.65
C GLU A 4 -17.48 -13.40 -29.43
N ALA A 5 -18.35 -12.65 -28.73
CA ALA A 5 -19.37 -11.82 -29.39
C ALA A 5 -18.73 -10.70 -30.22
N ILE A 6 -17.74 -9.98 -29.66
CA ILE A 6 -17.05 -8.89 -30.37
C ILE A 6 -16.27 -9.43 -31.58
N LEU A 7 -15.42 -10.44 -31.36
CA LEU A 7 -14.60 -11.00 -32.43
C LEU A 7 -15.45 -11.71 -33.49
N GLY A 8 -16.50 -12.43 -33.07
CA GLY A 8 -17.45 -13.09 -33.96
C GLY A 8 -18.27 -12.10 -34.78
N TYR A 9 -18.72 -10.99 -34.18
CA TYR A 9 -19.44 -9.95 -34.90
C TYR A 9 -18.54 -9.26 -35.93
N LEU A 10 -17.31 -8.91 -35.54
CA LEU A 10 -16.32 -8.36 -36.46
C LEU A 10 -15.91 -9.38 -37.54
N ALA A 11 -16.13 -10.69 -37.38
CA ALA A 11 -15.81 -11.64 -38.46
C ALA A 11 -16.63 -11.33 -39.71
N ASN A 12 -17.90 -10.99 -39.52
CA ASN A 12 -18.89 -10.76 -40.58
C ASN A 12 -19.17 -9.28 -40.86
N ASN A 13 -18.67 -8.36 -40.04
CA ASN A 13 -18.88 -6.91 -40.16
C ASN A 13 -17.54 -6.16 -40.17
N GLU A 14 -17.48 -5.02 -40.87
CA GLU A 14 -16.25 -4.23 -40.98
C GLU A 14 -15.93 -3.48 -39.68
N GLU A 15 -16.96 -3.00 -38.98
CA GLU A 15 -16.80 -2.20 -37.77
C GLU A 15 -17.95 -2.41 -36.77
N ILE A 16 -17.66 -2.11 -35.50
CA ILE A 16 -18.67 -1.87 -34.47
C ILE A 16 -18.63 -0.37 -34.20
N ALA A 17 -19.69 0.34 -34.60
CA ALA A 17 -19.72 1.80 -34.51
C ALA A 17 -19.82 2.32 -33.06
N ASP A 18 -20.53 1.61 -32.18
CA ASP A 18 -20.71 1.99 -30.79
C ASP A 18 -20.77 0.75 -29.87
N SER A 19 -19.86 0.70 -28.90
CA SER A 19 -19.77 -0.43 -27.95
C SER A 19 -20.99 -0.56 -27.03
N GLY A 20 -21.70 0.53 -26.73
CA GLY A 20 -22.89 0.53 -25.89
C GLY A 20 -24.11 -0.03 -26.59
N GLU A 21 -24.34 0.40 -27.84
CA GLU A 21 -25.41 -0.17 -28.68
C GLU A 21 -25.14 -1.65 -28.96
N PHE A 22 -23.89 -2.01 -29.22
CA PHE A 22 -23.47 -3.39 -29.38
C PHE A 22 -23.77 -4.24 -28.13
N ALA A 23 -23.42 -3.74 -26.95
CA ALA A 23 -23.68 -4.42 -25.68
C ALA A 23 -25.18 -4.64 -25.47
N ALA A 24 -26.01 -3.62 -25.72
CA ALA A 24 -27.47 -3.71 -25.60
C ALA A 24 -28.09 -4.74 -26.57
N GLN A 25 -27.66 -4.76 -27.84
CA GLN A 25 -28.16 -5.70 -28.85
C GLN A 25 -27.82 -7.16 -28.52
N HIS A 26 -26.68 -7.41 -27.87
CA HIS A 26 -26.21 -8.74 -27.53
C HIS A 26 -26.52 -9.16 -26.08
N GLY A 27 -27.26 -8.33 -25.33
CA GLY A 27 -27.61 -8.59 -23.93
C GLY A 27 -26.39 -8.68 -23.01
N LEU A 28 -25.32 -7.95 -23.31
CA LEU A 28 -24.06 -7.95 -22.55
C LEU A 28 -23.97 -6.72 -21.64
N ASN A 29 -23.25 -6.85 -20.52
CA ASN A 29 -22.90 -5.70 -19.70
C ASN A 29 -21.88 -4.81 -20.44
N HIS A 30 -22.14 -3.50 -20.53
CA HIS A 30 -21.26 -2.54 -21.21
C HIS A 30 -19.86 -2.48 -20.61
N ASP A 31 -19.72 -2.59 -19.28
CA ASP A 31 -18.41 -2.54 -18.61
C ASP A 31 -17.56 -3.76 -18.99
N ASP A 32 -18.18 -4.94 -19.10
CA ASP A 32 -17.50 -6.15 -19.56
C ASP A 32 -17.02 -6.01 -21.01
N VAL A 33 -17.88 -5.44 -21.88
CA VAL A 33 -17.54 -5.15 -23.28
C VAL A 33 -16.37 -4.17 -23.36
N VAL A 34 -16.38 -3.08 -22.60
CA VAL A 34 -15.30 -2.09 -22.54
C VAL A 34 -13.99 -2.72 -22.05
N ASN A 35 -14.03 -3.56 -21.02
CA ASN A 35 -12.85 -4.22 -20.49
C ASN A 35 -12.23 -5.19 -21.50
N VAL A 36 -13.07 -5.93 -22.22
CA VAL A 36 -12.63 -6.82 -23.30
C VAL A 36 -12.06 -6.03 -24.47
N ILE A 37 -12.67 -4.92 -24.86
CA ILE A 37 -12.15 -4.03 -25.91
C ILE A 37 -10.74 -3.53 -25.57
N LYS A 38 -10.54 -3.02 -24.35
CA LYS A 38 -9.22 -2.56 -23.89
C LYS A 38 -8.19 -3.69 -23.92
N SER A 39 -8.60 -4.89 -23.54
CA SER A 39 -7.77 -6.10 -23.66
C SER A 39 -7.41 -6.37 -25.12
N LEU A 40 -8.40 -6.54 -26.01
CA LEU A 40 -8.17 -6.85 -27.43
C LEU A 40 -7.34 -5.79 -28.15
N SER A 41 -7.55 -4.51 -27.84
CA SER A 41 -6.77 -3.38 -28.34
C SER A 41 -5.31 -3.45 -27.89
N GLY A 42 -5.07 -3.78 -26.61
CA GLY A 42 -3.72 -4.00 -26.09
C GLY A 42 -2.94 -5.12 -26.78
N PHE A 43 -3.63 -6.12 -27.36
CA PHE A 43 -3.04 -7.19 -28.16
C PHE A 43 -3.19 -6.98 -29.68
N LYS A 44 -3.61 -5.79 -30.12
CA LYS A 44 -3.77 -5.41 -31.54
C LYS A 44 -4.76 -6.27 -32.34
N TYR A 45 -5.68 -6.96 -31.67
CA TYR A 45 -6.75 -7.72 -32.32
C TYR A 45 -7.82 -6.79 -32.90
N VAL A 46 -8.03 -5.64 -32.26
CA VAL A 46 -8.98 -4.62 -32.70
C VAL A 46 -8.32 -3.25 -32.60
N ASP A 47 -8.62 -2.37 -33.53
CA ASP A 47 -8.31 -0.96 -33.42
C ASP A 47 -9.52 -0.26 -32.80
N SER A 48 -9.31 0.40 -31.66
CA SER A 48 -10.37 1.05 -30.89
C SER A 48 -10.24 2.58 -30.94
N GLN A 49 -11.33 3.29 -31.23
CA GLN A 49 -11.39 4.76 -31.09
C GLN A 49 -12.35 5.14 -29.97
N ASP A 50 -11.92 6.07 -29.12
CA ASP A 50 -12.71 6.54 -27.97
C ASP A 50 -13.95 7.32 -28.43
N ILE A 51 -15.11 6.98 -27.86
CA ILE A 51 -16.35 7.73 -27.97
C ILE A 51 -16.69 8.29 -26.60
N LYS A 52 -16.85 9.61 -26.52
CA LYS A 52 -17.28 10.30 -25.29
C LYS A 52 -18.62 10.96 -25.55
N ARG A 53 -19.64 10.60 -24.77
CA ARG A 53 -20.96 11.23 -24.77
C ARG A 53 -21.19 11.85 -23.40
N GLU A 54 -21.55 13.12 -23.36
CA GLU A 54 -21.88 13.82 -22.12
C GLU A 54 -23.40 13.91 -22.00
N THR A 55 -23.96 13.28 -20.98
CA THR A 55 -25.39 13.34 -20.65
C THR A 55 -25.57 14.10 -19.35
N TRP A 56 -26.69 14.81 -19.21
CA TRP A 56 -27.00 15.52 -17.96
C TRP A 56 -27.73 14.58 -17.02
N VAL A 57 -27.30 14.56 -15.76
CA VAL A 57 -28.02 13.87 -14.68
C VAL A 57 -28.36 14.85 -13.56
N PRO A 58 -29.53 14.69 -12.91
CA PRO A 58 -29.85 15.50 -11.73
C PRO A 58 -28.84 15.24 -10.60
N THR A 59 -28.44 16.30 -9.91
CA THR A 59 -27.67 16.19 -8.66
C THR A 59 -28.55 15.71 -7.51
N ASP A 60 -27.99 15.43 -6.33
CA ASP A 60 -28.81 15.06 -5.16
C ASP A 60 -29.86 16.13 -4.84
N GLU A 61 -29.49 17.40 -4.92
CA GLU A 61 -30.41 18.54 -4.78
C GLU A 61 -31.46 18.56 -5.92
N GLY A 62 -31.05 18.33 -7.17
CA GLY A 62 -31.97 18.20 -8.30
C GLY A 62 -32.96 17.04 -8.12
N ASN A 63 -32.52 15.90 -7.62
CA ASN A 63 -33.39 14.76 -7.32
C ASN A 63 -34.39 15.07 -6.20
N MET A 64 -33.98 15.81 -5.18
CA MET A 64 -34.90 16.29 -4.13
C MET A 64 -35.98 17.21 -4.72
N TYR A 65 -35.63 18.12 -5.63
CA TYR A 65 -36.61 19.00 -6.27
C TYR A 65 -37.51 18.27 -7.26
N ALA A 66 -36.99 17.27 -7.97
CA ALA A 66 -37.79 16.41 -8.82
C ALA A 66 -38.85 15.62 -8.03
N ALA A 67 -38.55 15.22 -6.79
CA ALA A 67 -39.49 14.53 -5.91
C ALA A 67 -40.47 15.50 -5.23
N SER A 68 -39.96 16.48 -4.49
CA SER A 68 -40.72 17.33 -3.57
C SER A 68 -41.20 18.66 -4.17
N GLY A 69 -40.75 19.00 -5.39
CA GLY A 69 -40.98 20.30 -6.01
C GLY A 69 -39.83 21.29 -5.78
N SER A 70 -39.77 22.34 -6.58
CA SER A 70 -38.75 23.37 -6.46
C SER A 70 -38.98 24.26 -5.22
N PRO A 71 -37.92 24.83 -4.61
CA PRO A 71 -38.03 25.65 -3.41
C PRO A 71 -38.98 26.85 -3.55
N GLU A 72 -39.02 27.48 -4.72
CA GLU A 72 -39.92 28.60 -5.01
C GLU A 72 -41.40 28.19 -5.01
N VAL A 73 -41.72 26.99 -5.51
CA VAL A 73 -43.09 26.46 -5.51
C VAL A 73 -43.47 25.95 -4.13
N GLN A 74 -42.56 25.28 -3.43
CA GLN A 74 -42.79 24.85 -2.04
C GLN A 74 -43.05 26.05 -1.12
N LEU A 75 -42.30 27.16 -1.29
CA LEU A 75 -42.56 28.41 -0.57
C LEU A 75 -43.94 28.99 -0.94
N PHE A 76 -44.26 29.05 -2.23
CA PHE A 76 -45.55 29.57 -2.69
C PHE A 76 -46.73 28.79 -2.10
N LEU A 77 -46.67 27.46 -2.11
CA LEU A 77 -47.68 26.59 -1.54
C LEU A 77 -47.85 26.76 -0.02
N ALA A 78 -46.76 27.06 0.69
CA ALA A 78 -46.79 27.31 2.14
C ALA A 78 -47.42 28.66 2.54
N ILE A 79 -47.55 29.61 1.62
CA ILE A 79 -48.21 30.91 1.85
C ILE A 79 -49.70 30.74 1.56
N PRO A 80 -50.63 30.91 2.50
CA PRO A 80 -52.06 30.87 2.23
C PRO A 80 -52.51 32.12 1.45
N PRO A 81 -53.69 32.10 0.77
CA PRO A 81 -54.17 33.24 -0.02
C PRO A 81 -54.37 34.52 0.81
N GLU A 82 -54.65 34.40 2.11
CA GLU A 82 -54.79 35.52 3.05
C GLU A 82 -53.44 36.12 3.48
N GLY A 83 -52.32 35.50 3.10
CA GLY A 83 -50.97 35.85 3.52
C GLY A 83 -50.58 35.26 4.89
N ILE A 84 -49.28 35.19 5.16
CA ILE A 84 -48.73 34.62 6.39
C ILE A 84 -47.65 35.52 6.99
N PRO A 85 -47.57 35.67 8.33
CA PRO A 85 -46.47 36.37 8.97
C PRO A 85 -45.13 35.71 8.64
N ARG A 86 -44.10 36.51 8.38
CA ARG A 86 -42.78 36.03 7.96
C ARG A 86 -42.16 35.04 8.96
N GLU A 87 -42.32 35.30 10.25
CA GLU A 87 -41.78 34.45 11.33
C GLU A 87 -42.44 33.07 11.38
N GLU A 88 -43.73 32.99 11.07
CA GLU A 88 -44.47 31.73 11.02
C GLU A 88 -44.08 30.92 9.77
N LEU A 89 -43.91 31.59 8.64
CA LEU A 89 -43.43 30.95 7.41
C LEU A 89 -42.01 30.39 7.56
N GLN A 90 -41.14 31.10 8.29
CA GLN A 90 -39.78 30.63 8.59
C GLN A 90 -39.74 29.43 9.55
N LYS A 91 -40.77 29.24 10.39
CA LYS A 91 -40.89 28.05 11.24
C LYS A 91 -41.45 26.83 10.50
N LYS A 92 -42.28 27.06 9.47
CA LYS A 92 -42.93 25.99 8.69
C LYS A 92 -42.02 25.37 7.63
N LEU A 93 -41.00 26.10 7.17
CA LEU A 93 -40.10 25.66 6.11
C LEU A 93 -38.67 25.49 6.64
N ASP A 94 -37.93 24.59 6.00
CA ASP A 94 -36.51 24.44 6.25
C ASP A 94 -35.76 25.77 5.99
N PRO A 95 -34.78 26.18 6.84
CA PRO A 95 -34.09 27.46 6.69
C PRO A 95 -33.38 27.68 5.34
N LEU A 96 -32.82 26.62 4.74
CA LEU A 96 -32.18 26.68 3.42
C LEU A 96 -33.24 26.85 2.33
N LEU A 97 -34.32 26.08 2.41
CA LEU A 97 -35.43 26.16 1.46
C LEU A 97 -36.09 27.53 1.49
N PHE A 98 -36.32 28.09 2.68
CA PHE A 98 -36.88 29.43 2.86
C PHE A 98 -36.01 30.49 2.17
N LYS A 99 -34.68 30.44 2.36
CA LYS A 99 -33.76 31.42 1.77
C LYS A 99 -33.74 31.34 0.24
N ILE A 100 -33.63 30.12 -0.32
CA ILE A 100 -33.56 29.88 -1.77
C ILE A 100 -34.92 30.19 -2.42
N GLY A 101 -36.00 29.66 -1.85
CA GLY A 101 -37.36 29.87 -2.32
C GLY A 101 -37.74 31.34 -2.34
N CYS A 102 -37.38 32.12 -1.31
CA CYS A 102 -37.71 33.55 -1.26
C CYS A 102 -37.00 34.33 -2.37
N ALA A 103 -35.71 34.07 -2.58
CA ALA A 103 -34.94 34.74 -3.62
C ALA A 103 -35.51 34.44 -5.02
N GLN A 104 -35.89 33.19 -5.26
CA GLN A 104 -36.34 32.74 -6.58
C GLN A 104 -37.81 33.09 -6.86
N ALA A 105 -38.69 32.99 -5.86
CA ALA A 105 -40.08 33.42 -5.95
C ALA A 105 -40.20 34.95 -6.13
N ALA A 106 -39.32 35.73 -5.48
CA ALA A 106 -39.23 37.18 -5.71
C ALA A 106 -38.75 37.50 -7.13
N LYS A 107 -37.74 36.79 -7.64
CA LYS A 107 -37.25 36.93 -9.03
C LYS A 107 -38.35 36.63 -10.05
N ASN A 108 -39.17 35.62 -9.78
CA ASN A 108 -40.31 35.24 -10.63
C ASN A 108 -41.57 36.11 -10.40
N LYS A 109 -41.52 37.07 -9.47
CA LYS A 109 -42.64 37.95 -9.07
C LYS A 109 -43.88 37.20 -8.55
N TRP A 110 -43.70 36.02 -7.95
CA TRP A 110 -44.80 35.19 -7.45
C TRP A 110 -45.31 35.62 -6.07
N VAL A 111 -44.44 36.23 -5.27
CA VAL A 111 -44.73 36.59 -3.86
C VAL A 111 -44.32 38.03 -3.58
N GLU A 112 -45.04 38.68 -2.68
CA GLU A 112 -44.70 39.99 -2.13
C GLU A 112 -44.09 39.83 -0.73
N MET A 113 -42.84 40.25 -0.59
CA MET A 113 -42.13 40.17 0.68
C MET A 113 -42.32 41.48 1.47
N GLY A 114 -43.44 41.61 2.18
CA GLY A 114 -43.67 42.72 3.10
C GLY A 114 -42.79 42.64 4.35
N LYS A 115 -42.65 43.75 5.07
CA LYS A 115 -41.86 43.81 6.33
C LYS A 115 -42.43 42.90 7.43
N GLN A 116 -43.74 42.66 7.44
CA GLN A 116 -44.44 41.87 8.46
C GLN A 116 -45.23 40.68 7.86
N LEU A 117 -45.82 40.88 6.67
CA LEU A 117 -46.67 39.89 6.01
C LEU A 117 -46.10 39.51 4.63
N VAL A 118 -46.14 38.23 4.30
CA VAL A 118 -45.82 37.71 2.96
C VAL A 118 -47.12 37.26 2.29
N SER A 119 -47.40 37.77 1.09
CA SER A 119 -48.61 37.45 0.32
C SER A 119 -48.27 36.94 -1.08
N ARG A 120 -49.20 36.21 -1.70
CA ARG A 120 -49.09 35.75 -3.09
C ARG A 120 -49.46 36.88 -4.05
N LYS A 121 -48.71 37.05 -5.15
CA LYS A 121 -49.05 37.97 -6.26
C LYS A 121 -49.79 37.28 -7.40
N VAL A 122 -49.76 35.96 -7.44
CA VAL A 122 -50.35 35.12 -8.48
C VAL A 122 -51.15 34.01 -7.81
N GLU A 123 -52.24 33.56 -8.44
CA GLU A 123 -53.09 32.48 -7.89
C GLU A 123 -52.50 31.09 -8.14
N HIS A 124 -51.85 30.90 -9.29
CA HIS A 124 -51.30 29.62 -9.74
C HIS A 124 -49.86 29.74 -10.24
N VAL A 125 -49.05 28.72 -9.98
CA VAL A 125 -47.65 28.63 -10.45
C VAL A 125 -47.37 27.23 -10.98
N ASP A 126 -46.64 27.16 -12.10
CA ASP A 126 -46.17 25.90 -12.68
C ASP A 126 -44.73 25.62 -12.26
N ASP A 127 -44.47 24.40 -11.79
CA ASP A 127 -43.12 23.97 -11.40
C ASP A 127 -42.28 23.54 -12.61
N LYS A 128 -41.89 24.53 -13.43
CA LYS A 128 -41.06 24.29 -14.62
C LYS A 128 -39.75 23.58 -14.28
N VAL A 129 -39.14 23.91 -13.13
CA VAL A 129 -37.86 23.32 -12.69
C VAL A 129 -38.05 21.83 -12.41
N LYS A 130 -39.09 21.44 -11.67
CA LYS A 130 -39.41 20.02 -11.44
C LYS A 130 -39.66 19.28 -12.75
N ASN A 131 -40.45 19.85 -13.65
CA ASN A 131 -40.77 19.22 -14.94
C ASN A 131 -39.51 19.01 -15.79
N LEU A 132 -38.63 20.00 -15.88
CA LEU A 132 -37.35 19.88 -16.61
C LEU A 132 -36.43 18.82 -15.98
N LEU A 133 -36.38 18.74 -14.64
CA LEU A 133 -35.58 17.72 -13.95
C LEU A 133 -36.13 16.30 -14.18
N LEU A 134 -37.44 16.14 -14.24
CA LEU A 134 -38.08 14.86 -14.60
C LEU A 134 -37.78 14.47 -16.06
N GLN A 135 -37.87 15.42 -16.99
CA GLN A 135 -37.50 15.19 -18.39
C GLN A 135 -36.04 14.74 -18.55
N ILE A 136 -35.11 15.36 -17.82
CA ILE A 136 -33.70 14.94 -17.81
C ILE A 136 -33.54 13.54 -17.21
N LYS A 137 -34.28 13.22 -16.15
CA LYS A 137 -34.25 11.90 -15.51
C LYS A 137 -34.79 10.80 -16.43
N GLU A 138 -35.76 11.13 -17.28
CA GLU A 138 -36.33 10.23 -18.30
C GLU A 138 -35.51 10.16 -19.59
N GLY A 139 -34.43 10.95 -19.70
CA GLY A 139 -33.58 10.99 -20.89
C GLY A 139 -34.20 11.72 -22.09
N GLN A 140 -35.18 12.59 -21.86
CA GLN A 140 -35.82 13.39 -22.92
C GLN A 140 -34.92 14.56 -23.34
N VAL A 141 -35.13 15.05 -24.57
CA VAL A 141 -34.39 16.20 -25.12
C VAL A 141 -34.89 17.48 -24.46
N VAL A 142 -33.98 18.24 -23.85
CA VAL A 142 -34.25 19.54 -23.21
C VAL A 142 -33.48 20.64 -23.94
N ASP A 143 -34.08 21.83 -24.04
CA ASP A 143 -33.49 22.98 -24.72
C ASP A 143 -32.17 23.46 -24.06
N GLN A 144 -31.26 24.01 -24.87
CA GLN A 144 -29.96 24.46 -24.39
C GLN A 144 -30.04 25.59 -23.36
N ASP A 145 -31.02 26.49 -23.48
CA ASP A 145 -31.20 27.60 -22.54
C ASP A 145 -31.68 27.09 -21.18
N ASP A 146 -32.54 26.08 -21.16
CA ASP A 146 -33.02 25.42 -19.95
C ASP A 146 -31.89 24.64 -19.26
N ILE A 147 -31.07 23.91 -20.02
CA ILE A 147 -29.87 23.25 -19.50
C ILE A 147 -28.91 24.28 -18.89
N LYS A 148 -28.70 25.43 -19.54
CA LYS A 148 -27.85 26.51 -19.02
C LYS A 148 -28.40 27.08 -17.70
N ALA A 149 -29.72 27.25 -17.60
CA ALA A 149 -30.39 27.70 -16.38
C ALA A 149 -30.21 26.70 -15.22
N LEU A 150 -30.40 25.39 -15.48
CA LEU A 150 -30.23 24.33 -14.47
C LEU A 150 -28.77 24.17 -14.02
N LYS A 151 -27.81 24.27 -14.97
CA LYS A 151 -26.37 24.31 -14.68
C LYS A 151 -25.98 25.46 -13.77
N GLY A 152 -26.49 26.67 -14.07
CA GLY A 152 -26.22 27.86 -13.25
C GLY A 152 -26.68 27.71 -11.80
N ARG A 153 -27.71 26.87 -11.57
CA ARG A 153 -28.22 26.52 -10.24
C ARG A 153 -27.59 25.26 -9.64
N LYS A 154 -26.66 24.59 -10.33
CA LYS A 154 -26.03 23.32 -9.91
C LYS A 154 -27.02 22.17 -9.65
N LEU A 155 -28.17 22.19 -10.32
CA LEU A 155 -29.22 21.15 -10.17
C LEU A 155 -28.97 19.93 -11.05
N ILE A 156 -28.10 20.07 -12.05
CA ILE A 156 -27.67 19.00 -12.94
C ILE A 156 -26.15 18.98 -13.02
N ALA A 157 -25.60 17.80 -13.17
CA ALA A 157 -24.18 17.56 -13.35
C ALA A 157 -23.94 16.79 -14.67
N PRO A 158 -22.78 16.99 -15.30
CA PRO A 158 -22.42 16.20 -16.46
C PRO A 158 -22.05 14.79 -16.01
N GLN A 159 -22.61 13.80 -16.69
CA GLN A 159 -22.18 12.41 -16.62
C GLN A 159 -21.54 12.06 -17.96
N THR A 160 -20.25 11.76 -17.92
CA THR A 160 -19.52 11.32 -19.11
C THR A 160 -19.69 9.82 -19.26
N TRP A 161 -20.38 9.42 -20.32
CA TRP A 161 -20.37 8.05 -20.79
C TRP A 161 -19.19 7.84 -21.75
N ASN A 162 -18.43 6.77 -21.53
CA ASN A 162 -17.29 6.39 -22.36
C ASN A 162 -17.59 5.06 -23.05
N GLY A 163 -17.43 5.03 -24.37
CA GLY A 163 -17.52 3.85 -25.21
C GLY A 163 -16.42 3.84 -26.26
N PHE A 164 -16.49 2.88 -27.17
CA PHE A 164 -15.50 2.70 -28.22
C PHE A 164 -16.17 2.35 -29.54
N SER A 165 -15.63 2.83 -30.66
CA SER A 165 -15.81 2.20 -31.96
C SER A 165 -14.67 1.25 -32.24
N LEU A 166 -14.93 0.15 -32.93
CA LEU A 166 -13.97 -0.94 -33.17
C LEU A 166 -13.85 -1.25 -34.65
N LYS A 167 -12.62 -1.45 -35.10
CA LYS A 167 -12.29 -2.04 -36.40
C LYS A 167 -11.38 -3.25 -36.20
N LYS A 168 -11.27 -4.11 -37.22
CA LYS A 168 -10.28 -5.18 -37.23
C LYS A 168 -8.89 -4.58 -37.11
N GLY A 169 -8.16 -5.00 -36.08
CA GLY A 169 -6.75 -4.66 -35.92
C GLY A 169 -5.87 -5.53 -36.82
N PRO A 170 -4.55 -5.25 -36.87
CA PRO A 170 -3.61 -5.99 -37.72
C PRO A 170 -3.49 -7.48 -37.33
N ASP A 171 -3.70 -7.81 -36.06
CA ASP A 171 -3.59 -9.19 -35.53
C ASP A 171 -4.98 -9.83 -35.31
N TYR A 172 -6.02 -9.30 -35.99
CA TYR A 172 -7.38 -9.80 -35.84
C TYR A 172 -7.50 -11.29 -36.17
N ALA A 173 -8.16 -12.04 -35.27
CA ALA A 173 -8.63 -13.39 -35.53
C ALA A 173 -10.01 -13.59 -34.88
N PRO A 174 -10.90 -14.42 -35.47
CA PRO A 174 -12.27 -14.63 -34.97
C PRO A 174 -12.30 -15.29 -33.58
N GLN A 175 -11.21 -15.92 -33.18
CA GLN A 175 -10.99 -16.40 -31.82
C GLN A 175 -9.56 -16.08 -31.41
N ARG A 176 -9.41 -15.44 -30.26
CA ARG A 176 -8.10 -15.14 -29.72
C ARG A 176 -7.41 -16.41 -29.26
N ARG A 177 -6.29 -16.74 -29.88
CA ARG A 177 -5.38 -17.76 -29.36
C ARG A 177 -4.67 -17.16 -28.15
N LYS A 178 -5.06 -17.58 -26.94
CA LYS A 178 -4.36 -17.21 -25.70
C LYS A 178 -3.00 -17.88 -25.69
N VAL A 179 -2.01 -17.24 -26.30
CA VAL A 179 -0.61 -17.62 -26.12
C VAL A 179 -0.25 -17.28 -24.67
N ALA A 180 0.28 -18.26 -23.93
CA ALA A 180 0.83 -18.03 -22.61
C ALA A 180 1.83 -16.87 -22.68
N ALA A 181 1.64 -15.88 -21.80
CA ALA A 181 2.24 -14.54 -21.83
C ALA A 181 3.65 -14.42 -22.40
N ASP A 182 3.87 -13.33 -23.16
CA ASP A 182 5.06 -13.02 -23.95
C ASP A 182 6.42 -13.12 -23.21
N LEU A 183 7.25 -14.02 -23.71
CA LEU A 183 8.70 -13.85 -23.89
C LEU A 183 8.93 -13.82 -25.40
N THR A 184 9.48 -12.75 -25.97
CA THR A 184 9.66 -12.64 -27.42
C THR A 184 10.73 -13.61 -27.95
N ARG A 185 10.57 -14.04 -29.21
CA ARG A 185 11.41 -15.04 -29.89
C ARG A 185 12.88 -14.61 -29.98
N GLU A 186 13.16 -13.30 -30.09
CA GLU A 186 14.52 -12.76 -30.07
C GLU A 186 15.15 -12.80 -28.66
N MET A 187 14.34 -12.69 -27.59
CA MET A 187 14.81 -12.78 -26.19
C MET A 187 15.08 -14.22 -25.73
N LEU A 188 14.46 -15.22 -26.39
CA LEU A 188 14.69 -16.64 -26.13
C LEU A 188 15.90 -17.21 -26.89
N GLN A 189 16.43 -16.52 -27.91
CA GLN A 189 17.59 -17.01 -28.66
C GLN A 189 18.94 -16.63 -28.02
N SER A 190 18.98 -15.69 -27.07
CA SER A 190 20.18 -15.40 -26.28
C SER A 190 20.05 -15.93 -24.84
N SER A 191 20.56 -17.15 -24.65
CA SER A 191 21.17 -17.65 -23.39
C SER A 191 20.32 -17.97 -22.14
N ALA A 192 19.00 -18.16 -22.23
CA ALA A 192 18.19 -18.64 -21.07
C ALA A 192 17.08 -19.68 -21.39
N ALA A 193 16.80 -19.98 -22.66
CA ALA A 193 15.56 -20.66 -23.07
C ALA A 193 15.49 -22.18 -22.82
N TYR A 194 16.62 -22.90 -22.71
CA TYR A 194 16.58 -24.37 -22.66
C TYR A 194 16.27 -24.93 -21.26
N LEU A 195 16.71 -24.24 -20.20
CA LEU A 195 16.50 -24.68 -18.81
C LEU A 195 15.09 -24.39 -18.30
N ILE A 196 14.48 -23.27 -18.74
CA ILE A 196 13.12 -22.86 -18.37
C ILE A 196 12.09 -23.70 -19.13
N SER A 197 12.37 -24.10 -20.38
CA SER A 197 11.51 -24.99 -21.17
C SER A 197 11.30 -26.38 -20.56
N CYS A 198 12.29 -26.93 -19.85
CA CYS A 198 12.20 -28.26 -19.23
C CYS A 198 11.44 -28.26 -17.89
N ILE A 199 11.45 -27.15 -17.15
CA ILE A 199 10.70 -27.04 -15.88
C ILE A 199 9.23 -26.65 -16.14
N MET A 200 8.94 -26.02 -17.28
CA MET A 200 7.60 -25.51 -17.61
C MET A 200 6.69 -26.48 -18.39
N THR A 201 7.11 -27.73 -18.66
CA THR A 201 6.28 -28.71 -19.42
C THR A 201 5.47 -29.69 -18.58
N SER A 202 5.47 -29.57 -17.25
CA SER A 202 4.58 -30.33 -16.37
C SER A 202 4.05 -29.45 -15.25
N LEU A 203 2.87 -28.84 -15.48
CA LEU A 203 1.72 -28.68 -14.57
C LEU A 203 0.76 -27.57 -15.09
N PRO A 204 -0.56 -27.69 -14.91
CA PRO A 204 -1.58 -27.06 -15.76
C PRO A 204 -1.95 -25.63 -15.37
N VAL A 205 -2.39 -24.89 -16.39
CA VAL A 205 -2.81 -23.49 -16.41
C VAL A 205 -4.15 -23.26 -15.70
N LYS A 206 -4.27 -22.21 -14.85
CA LYS A 206 -5.39 -21.22 -14.90
C LYS A 206 -5.39 -20.09 -13.83
N PHE A 207 -5.72 -18.90 -14.36
CA PHE A 207 -6.49 -17.76 -13.82
C PHE A 207 -5.89 -16.47 -13.18
N ASN A 208 -6.40 -15.37 -13.76
CA ASN A 208 -6.38 -13.92 -13.46
C ASN A 208 -6.94 -13.59 -12.05
N LEU A 209 -6.47 -12.59 -11.30
CA LEU A 209 -6.53 -11.11 -11.44
C LEU A 209 -7.95 -10.49 -11.34
N GLU A 210 -8.49 -10.49 -10.13
CA GLU A 210 -9.39 -9.46 -9.60
C GLU A 210 -9.04 -9.18 -8.13
N LEU A 211 -7.89 -8.54 -7.87
CA LEU A 211 -7.59 -8.02 -6.52
C LEU A 211 -6.48 -6.96 -6.54
N VAL A 212 -6.49 -6.06 -7.53
CA VAL A 212 -5.48 -4.98 -7.62
C VAL A 212 -6.09 -3.59 -7.40
N ASN A 213 -7.42 -3.46 -7.32
CA ASN A 213 -8.09 -2.18 -7.15
C ASN A 213 -8.63 -1.88 -5.74
N THR A 214 -8.31 -2.69 -4.71
CA THR A 214 -8.83 -2.48 -3.34
C THR A 214 -7.73 -2.35 -2.27
N ILE A 215 -6.47 -2.09 -2.64
CA ILE A 215 -5.36 -1.90 -1.68
C ILE A 215 -4.63 -0.56 -1.89
N ARG A 216 -5.24 0.40 -2.59
CA ARG A 216 -4.69 1.76 -2.73
C ARG A 216 -5.23 2.78 -1.72
N GLU A 217 -6.20 2.40 -0.87
CA GLU A 217 -6.86 3.33 0.06
C GLU A 217 -6.62 3.04 1.56
N TRP A 218 -5.74 2.09 1.92
CA TRP A 218 -5.46 1.76 3.33
C TRP A 218 -4.04 2.11 3.80
N TRP A 219 -3.32 2.97 3.06
CA TRP A 219 -1.93 3.33 3.38
C TRP A 219 -1.69 4.78 3.82
N ILE A 220 -2.75 5.45 4.27
CA ILE A 220 -2.66 6.66 5.08
C ILE A 220 -3.64 6.47 6.23
N VAL A 221 -3.15 5.92 7.34
CA VAL A 221 -3.57 6.16 8.73
C VAL A 221 -3.07 4.98 9.57
N SER A 222 -2.37 5.33 10.65
CA SER A 222 -1.96 4.47 11.77
C SER A 222 -0.57 3.81 11.67
N MET A 223 0.42 4.55 12.18
CA MET A 223 1.27 4.02 13.26
C MET A 223 1.78 5.19 14.11
N VAL A 224 1.07 5.46 15.21
CA VAL A 224 1.58 6.20 16.38
C VAL A 224 1.33 5.31 17.58
N VAL A 225 2.37 4.71 18.16
CA VAL A 225 2.48 4.51 19.62
C VAL A 225 3.95 4.58 20.03
N LYS A 226 4.14 5.34 21.10
CA LYS A 226 5.31 5.76 21.87
C LYS A 226 6.29 4.65 22.26
N GLY A 227 7.57 5.04 22.31
CA GLY A 227 8.60 4.46 23.17
C GLY A 227 9.72 5.49 23.32
N GLY A 228 9.86 6.10 24.50
CA GLY A 228 10.92 7.06 24.79
C GLY A 228 12.26 6.35 24.98
N ALA A 229 13.32 6.88 24.37
CA ALA A 229 14.70 6.61 24.74
C ALA A 229 15.54 7.85 24.38
N GLY A 230 16.35 8.30 25.34
CA GLY A 230 17.00 9.61 25.33
C GLY A 230 18.05 9.75 24.23
N ALA A 231 18.02 10.90 23.57
CA ALA A 231 19.18 11.38 22.82
C ALA A 231 20.22 11.89 23.83
N GLN A 232 21.39 11.24 23.89
CA GLN A 232 22.51 11.75 24.68
C GLN A 232 23.28 12.79 23.88
N ILE A 233 23.32 14.00 24.41
CA ILE A 233 24.16 15.11 23.99
C ILE A 233 25.44 15.02 24.82
N ARG A 234 26.60 14.91 24.18
CA ARG A 234 27.89 15.00 24.88
C ARG A 234 28.35 16.47 24.81
N LEU A 235 28.65 17.07 25.96
CA LEU A 235 29.24 18.41 26.05
C LEU A 235 30.75 18.25 26.22
N GLU A 236 31.54 18.92 25.38
CA GLU A 236 32.99 18.98 25.55
C GLU A 236 33.37 20.18 26.45
N HIS A 237 33.65 19.87 27.72
CA HIS A 237 34.26 20.65 28.81
C HIS A 237 33.44 21.58 29.76
N HIS A 238 33.87 21.94 30.99
CA HIS A 238 33.81 21.19 32.30
C HIS A 238 33.29 22.03 33.50
N MET A 239 32.80 23.25 33.32
CA MET A 239 32.41 24.13 34.45
C MET A 239 31.00 23.89 35.01
N GLY A 240 30.38 22.77 34.64
CA GLY A 240 29.05 22.39 35.15
C GLY A 240 28.69 20.92 34.92
N ILE A 241 29.64 20.09 34.51
CA ILE A 241 29.42 18.67 34.24
C ILE A 241 29.78 17.88 35.49
N LYS A 242 28.87 17.04 35.95
CA LYS A 242 29.09 16.15 37.10
C LYS A 242 29.95 14.97 36.68
N PHE A 243 31.11 14.85 37.32
CA PHE A 243 32.12 13.83 37.04
C PHE A 243 31.53 12.42 37.00
N TRP A 244 30.72 12.05 37.98
CA TRP A 244 30.16 10.69 38.04
C TRP A 244 28.85 10.50 37.28
N LYS A 245 28.04 11.56 37.17
CA LYS A 245 26.61 11.45 36.82
C LYS A 245 26.30 11.79 35.36
N ASP A 246 27.14 12.59 34.72
CA ASP A 246 26.93 13.00 33.34
C ASP A 246 27.73 12.12 32.36
N SER A 247 27.24 11.99 31.13
CA SER A 247 27.85 11.16 30.09
C SER A 247 28.90 11.94 29.29
N TRP A 248 29.98 12.32 29.97
CA TRP A 248 31.07 13.10 29.37
C TRP A 248 32.29 12.24 29.01
N CYS A 249 32.41 11.03 29.57
CA CYS A 249 33.50 10.08 29.33
C CYS A 249 32.97 8.73 28.82
N GLY A 250 32.57 8.69 27.54
CA GLY A 250 32.01 7.51 26.88
C GLY A 250 30.53 7.65 26.51
N ASP A 251 29.84 6.52 26.40
CA ASP A 251 28.43 6.36 26.01
C ASP A 251 27.45 6.39 27.21
N GLN A 252 27.95 6.30 28.44
CA GLN A 252 27.15 6.25 29.65
C GLN A 252 27.88 6.96 30.82
N PRO A 253 27.15 7.38 31.87
CA PRO A 253 27.77 7.97 33.06
C PRO A 253 28.79 7.04 33.73
N LEU A 254 29.85 7.61 34.31
CA LEU A 254 30.88 6.83 35.01
C LEU A 254 30.30 6.04 36.19
N GLN A 255 29.25 6.54 36.85
CA GLN A 255 28.55 5.80 37.91
C GLN A 255 27.90 4.50 37.43
N THR A 256 27.47 4.44 36.16
CA THR A 256 26.80 3.27 35.58
C THR A 256 27.84 2.26 35.13
N ARG A 257 28.95 2.72 34.56
CA ARG A 257 30.03 1.86 34.06
C ARG A 257 30.95 1.33 35.18
N PHE A 258 31.16 2.12 36.23
CA PHE A 258 32.01 1.78 37.38
C PHE A 258 31.26 2.01 38.71
N PRO A 259 30.17 1.24 38.96
CA PRO A 259 29.34 1.44 40.15
C PRO A 259 30.09 1.14 41.45
N GLU A 260 31.08 0.25 41.41
CA GLU A 260 31.94 -0.09 42.54
C GLU A 260 32.83 1.09 42.94
N LEU A 261 33.47 1.75 41.96
CA LEU A 261 34.31 2.93 42.20
C LEU A 261 33.49 4.16 42.59
N PHE A 262 32.29 4.32 42.02
CA PHE A 262 31.37 5.40 42.38
C PHE A 262 30.96 5.34 43.86
N ARG A 263 30.76 4.13 44.41
CA ARG A 263 30.52 3.97 45.86
C ARG A 263 31.71 4.42 46.70
N LEU A 264 32.92 4.40 46.14
CA LEU A 264 34.15 4.83 46.79
C LEU A 264 34.42 6.34 46.66
N ALA A 265 33.65 7.06 45.85
CA ALA A 265 33.86 8.47 45.61
C ALA A 265 33.61 9.31 46.87
N CYS A 266 34.56 10.19 47.22
CA CYS A 266 34.38 11.15 48.32
C CYS A 266 33.26 12.16 48.04
N ASP A 267 33.16 12.64 46.79
CA ASP A 267 32.09 13.51 46.33
C ASP A 267 31.40 12.96 45.07
N PRO A 268 30.24 12.31 45.22
CA PRO A 268 29.44 11.80 44.10
C PRO A 268 28.87 12.86 43.16
N ASN A 269 28.90 14.15 43.55
CA ASN A 269 28.40 15.27 42.76
C ASN A 269 29.51 16.19 42.25
N ALA A 270 30.78 15.83 42.48
CA ALA A 270 31.93 16.61 42.05
C ALA A 270 31.84 16.96 40.57
N MET A 271 32.32 18.15 40.22
CA MET A 271 32.44 18.57 38.84
C MET A 271 33.72 18.01 38.24
N VAL A 272 33.77 17.89 36.91
CA VAL A 272 34.96 17.35 36.24
C VAL A 272 36.17 18.27 36.44
N ASP A 273 35.96 19.58 36.53
CA ASP A 273 37.03 20.55 36.83
C ASP A 273 37.68 20.35 38.21
N THR A 274 36.94 19.78 39.16
CA THR A 274 37.37 19.58 40.54
C THR A 274 38.45 18.49 40.61
N HIS A 275 38.35 17.50 39.72
CA HIS A 275 39.28 16.36 39.64
C HIS A 275 40.36 16.52 38.56
N LEU A 276 40.31 17.57 37.75
CA LEU A 276 41.19 17.74 36.61
C LEU A 276 42.24 18.83 36.88
N ARG A 277 43.51 18.43 36.94
CA ARG A 277 44.64 19.37 37.06
C ARG A 277 45.41 19.42 35.74
N PHE A 278 45.94 20.59 35.39
CA PHE A 278 46.79 20.75 34.21
C PHE A 278 48.24 21.01 34.64
N HIS A 279 49.16 20.22 34.11
CA HIS A 279 50.60 20.44 34.19
C HIS A 279 51.12 20.66 32.75
N ASP A 280 51.41 21.92 32.43
CA ASP A 280 51.82 22.39 31.10
C ASP A 280 50.86 21.98 29.96
N ALA A 281 51.30 21.08 29.09
CA ALA A 281 50.55 20.55 27.95
C ALA A 281 49.80 19.24 28.27
N THR A 282 49.95 18.71 29.47
CA THR A 282 49.37 17.44 29.92
C THR A 282 48.36 17.67 31.04
N HIS A 283 47.29 16.87 31.04
CA HIS A 283 46.31 16.88 32.11
C HIS A 283 46.55 15.68 33.03
N VAL A 284 46.24 15.84 34.31
CA VAL A 284 46.35 14.81 35.34
C VAL A 284 45.02 14.74 36.09
N TRP A 285 44.55 13.52 36.30
CA TRP A 285 43.35 13.24 37.09
C TRP A 285 43.73 13.05 38.55
N ASP A 286 43.19 13.90 39.42
CA ASP A 286 43.36 13.87 40.86
C ASP A 286 42.03 13.48 41.52
N ILE A 287 41.84 12.18 41.72
CA ILE A 287 40.58 11.59 42.16
C ILE A 287 40.83 10.92 43.51
N GLU A 288 40.22 11.48 44.54
CA GLU A 288 40.28 10.93 45.89
C GLU A 288 39.11 9.98 46.15
N PHE A 289 39.44 8.79 46.65
CA PHE A 289 38.47 7.79 47.12
C PHE A 289 38.51 7.71 48.64
N TYR A 290 37.38 7.41 49.29
CA TYR A 290 37.31 7.41 50.76
C TYR A 290 38.20 6.33 51.41
N ARG A 291 38.61 5.32 50.64
CA ARG A 291 39.57 4.29 51.03
C ARG A 291 40.41 3.83 49.84
N PRO A 292 41.59 3.21 50.07
CA PRO A 292 42.34 2.51 49.04
C PRO A 292 41.53 1.36 48.40
N PHE A 293 41.87 1.02 47.16
CA PHE A 293 41.29 -0.14 46.46
C PHE A 293 41.73 -1.44 47.13
N GLN A 294 40.79 -2.38 47.26
CA GLN A 294 41.10 -3.75 47.63
C GLN A 294 41.65 -4.50 46.41
N ASP A 295 42.35 -5.61 46.63
CA ASP A 295 43.01 -6.38 45.56
C ASP A 295 42.08 -6.73 44.39
N TRP A 296 40.81 -7.04 44.66
CA TRP A 296 39.81 -7.35 43.63
C TRP A 296 39.23 -6.13 42.90
N GLU A 297 39.47 -4.91 43.39
CA GLU A 297 39.01 -3.64 42.79
C GLU A 297 40.11 -2.97 41.95
N VAL A 298 41.37 -3.39 42.07
CA VAL A 298 42.53 -2.78 41.39
C VAL A 298 42.37 -2.83 39.87
N GLU A 299 41.96 -3.96 39.30
CA GLU A 299 41.79 -4.13 37.85
C GLU A 299 40.70 -3.18 37.29
N ARG A 300 39.63 -2.96 38.07
CA ARG A 300 38.58 -1.99 37.75
C ARG A 300 39.12 -0.56 37.80
N GLY A 301 39.96 -0.25 38.78
CA GLY A 301 40.64 1.04 38.90
C GLY A 301 41.57 1.34 37.72
N VAL A 302 42.33 0.35 37.25
CA VAL A 302 43.20 0.49 36.06
C VAL A 302 42.36 0.77 34.81
N SER A 303 41.33 -0.03 34.56
CA SER A 303 40.40 0.16 33.43
C SER A 303 39.72 1.54 33.46
N PHE A 304 39.43 2.05 34.65
CA PHE A 304 38.86 3.37 34.86
C PHE A 304 39.84 4.48 34.48
N MET A 305 41.10 4.42 34.94
CA MET A 305 42.10 5.43 34.61
C MET A 305 42.49 5.40 33.12
N GLU A 306 42.57 4.22 32.50
CA GLU A 306 42.78 4.08 31.06
C GLU A 306 41.69 4.77 30.25
N LEU A 307 40.43 4.62 30.66
CA LEU A 307 39.30 5.30 30.03
C LEU A 307 39.43 6.82 30.17
N LEU A 308 39.76 7.32 31.35
CA LEU A 308 39.91 8.77 31.59
C LEU A 308 41.03 9.40 30.74
N TYR A 309 42.18 8.73 30.63
CA TYR A 309 43.31 9.20 29.83
C TYR A 309 43.16 8.94 28.33
N SER A 310 42.20 8.10 27.91
CA SER A 310 41.88 7.93 26.49
C SER A 310 41.29 9.19 25.84
N LEU A 311 40.88 10.18 26.64
CA LEU A 311 40.26 11.41 26.15
C LEU A 311 41.30 12.51 25.90
N PRO A 312 41.33 13.10 24.68
CA PRO A 312 42.24 14.20 24.37
C PRO A 312 41.69 15.53 24.91
N ILE A 313 41.93 15.81 26.19
CA ILE A 313 41.54 17.08 26.82
C ILE A 313 42.55 18.20 26.47
N ARG A 314 42.07 19.31 25.89
CA ARG A 314 42.88 20.48 25.48
C ARG A 314 42.51 21.74 26.26
N ARG A 315 43.52 22.53 26.65
CA ARG A 315 43.35 23.81 27.36
C ARG A 315 42.86 24.91 26.40
N GLY A 316 41.77 25.61 26.76
CA GLY A 316 41.35 26.87 26.11
C GLY A 316 40.42 26.77 24.90
N THR A 317 39.71 25.65 24.70
CA THR A 317 38.70 25.50 23.64
C THR A 317 37.31 25.78 24.22
N MET A 318 36.43 26.53 23.53
CA MET A 318 35.08 26.86 24.02
C MET A 318 34.09 25.69 23.85
N ASP A 319 33.12 25.61 24.77
CA ASP A 319 32.12 24.53 24.87
C ASP A 319 31.38 24.28 23.54
N SER A 320 31.26 23.00 23.16
CA SER A 320 30.47 22.60 21.99
C SER A 320 29.65 21.32 22.24
N ILE A 321 28.47 21.29 21.62
CA ILE A 321 27.57 20.13 21.64
C ILE A 321 28.06 19.10 20.62
N TRP A 322 28.28 17.87 21.10
CA TRP A 322 28.71 16.74 20.29
C TRP A 322 27.59 15.73 20.08
N TRP A 323 27.26 15.50 18.81
CA TRP A 323 26.32 14.49 18.35
C TRP A 323 27.05 13.16 18.12
N GLN A 324 27.02 12.26 19.11
CA GLN A 324 27.74 10.97 19.10
C GLN A 324 27.54 10.11 17.85
N PRO A 325 26.33 10.00 17.26
CA PRO A 325 26.12 9.19 16.06
C PRO A 325 26.82 9.72 14.79
N SER A 326 27.39 10.93 14.84
CA SER A 326 28.20 11.48 13.76
C SER A 326 29.69 11.44 14.13
N THR A 327 30.52 10.91 13.23
CA THR A 327 31.98 10.91 13.38
C THR A 327 32.58 12.33 13.39
N LYS A 328 31.82 13.31 12.90
CA LYS A 328 32.20 14.73 12.91
C LYS A 328 31.68 15.48 14.13
N GLY A 329 30.90 14.85 15.00
CA GLY A 329 30.29 15.47 16.18
C GLY A 329 29.17 16.47 15.88
N ILE A 330 28.86 16.70 14.61
CA ILE A 330 27.84 17.67 14.18
C ILE A 330 26.48 16.99 14.16
N PHE A 331 25.48 17.67 14.74
CA PHE A 331 24.09 17.23 14.69
C PHE A 331 23.55 17.35 13.26
N GLU A 332 23.08 16.23 12.72
CA GLU A 332 22.34 16.19 11.46
C GLU A 332 20.97 15.55 11.68
N VAL A 333 19.93 16.18 11.15
CA VAL A 333 18.55 15.67 11.22
C VAL A 333 18.45 14.23 10.69
N ARG A 334 19.15 13.93 9.59
CA ARG A 334 19.24 12.58 9.03
C ARG A 334 19.80 11.56 10.02
N SER A 335 20.84 11.94 10.76
CA SER A 335 21.49 11.08 11.75
C SER A 335 20.58 10.87 12.97
N TYR A 336 19.87 11.91 13.42
CA TYR A 336 18.84 11.80 14.45
C TYR A 336 17.72 10.83 14.07
N TYR A 337 17.16 10.95 12.86
CA TYR A 337 16.14 10.01 12.38
C TYR A 337 16.66 8.60 12.22
N SER A 338 17.92 8.39 11.79
CA SER A 338 18.48 7.03 11.72
C SER A 338 18.56 6.36 13.09
N VAL A 339 18.86 7.11 14.15
CA VAL A 339 18.88 6.58 15.52
C VAL A 339 17.47 6.30 16.05
N LEU A 340 16.50 7.19 15.78
CA LEU A 340 15.11 6.97 16.16
C LEU A 340 14.50 5.70 15.54
N VAL A 341 14.89 5.39 14.31
CA VAL A 341 14.37 4.24 13.54
C VAL A 341 15.06 2.92 13.92
N GLN A 342 16.25 2.97 14.54
CA GLN A 342 17.07 1.79 14.86
C GLN A 342 16.65 1.02 16.13
N SER A 343 15.42 1.16 16.62
CA SER A 343 14.94 0.43 17.80
C SER A 343 14.45 -1.01 17.52
N SER A 344 14.72 -1.57 16.32
CA SER A 344 14.51 -3.00 16.06
C SER A 344 15.61 -3.56 15.16
N ASP A 345 16.39 -4.50 15.69
CA ASP A 345 17.39 -5.32 14.99
C ASP A 345 16.76 -6.32 13.99
N THR A 346 15.65 -5.98 13.35
CA THR A 346 15.09 -6.78 12.26
C THR A 346 15.68 -6.30 10.96
N TYR A 347 16.83 -6.87 10.57
CA TYR A 347 17.38 -6.70 9.23
C TYR A 347 16.42 -7.28 8.20
N PHE A 348 15.66 -6.42 7.51
CA PHE A 348 14.77 -6.84 6.42
C PHE A 348 15.49 -6.73 5.06
N PRO A 349 15.54 -7.79 4.24
CA PRO A 349 16.32 -7.83 2.99
C PRO A 349 15.60 -7.12 1.82
N TRP A 350 15.22 -5.85 2.00
CA TRP A 350 14.40 -5.11 1.04
C TRP A 350 14.99 -5.06 -0.38
N LYS A 351 16.33 -4.93 -0.50
CA LYS A 351 17.01 -4.91 -1.81
C LYS A 351 16.81 -6.22 -2.56
N ARG A 352 16.78 -7.35 -1.84
CA ARG A 352 16.64 -8.68 -2.42
C ARG A 352 15.24 -8.91 -2.94
N VAL A 353 14.25 -8.36 -2.23
CA VAL A 353 12.83 -8.40 -2.62
C VAL A 353 12.56 -7.51 -3.84
N TRP A 354 13.05 -6.27 -3.85
CA TRP A 354 12.64 -5.27 -4.84
C TRP A 354 13.60 -5.10 -6.04
N ASN A 355 14.89 -5.45 -5.92
CA ASN A 355 15.89 -5.27 -7.00
C ASN A 355 16.27 -6.59 -7.72
N SER A 356 15.33 -7.53 -7.82
CA SER A 356 15.52 -8.87 -8.41
C SER A 356 15.18 -8.95 -9.90
N LYS A 357 14.74 -7.85 -10.54
CA LYS A 357 14.28 -7.80 -11.96
C LYS A 357 13.10 -8.73 -12.27
N VAL A 358 12.24 -8.99 -11.28
CA VAL A 358 10.98 -9.75 -11.44
C VAL A 358 9.79 -8.80 -11.60
N PRO A 359 8.65 -9.27 -12.16
CA PRO A 359 7.42 -8.49 -12.19
C PRO A 359 7.01 -8.03 -10.78
N SER A 360 6.45 -6.82 -10.67
CA SER A 360 6.05 -6.21 -9.39
C SER A 360 5.10 -7.08 -8.57
N ARG A 361 4.21 -7.84 -9.22
CA ARG A 361 3.31 -8.82 -8.57
C ARG A 361 4.08 -9.91 -7.82
N VAL A 362 5.15 -10.42 -8.40
CA VAL A 362 6.00 -11.46 -7.78
C VAL A 362 6.83 -10.84 -6.65
N ALA A 363 7.41 -9.66 -6.86
CA ALA A 363 8.14 -8.95 -5.80
C ALA A 363 7.25 -8.66 -4.58
N PHE A 364 6.00 -8.21 -4.81
CA PHE A 364 5.02 -8.00 -3.75
C PHE A 364 4.67 -9.29 -3.02
N PHE A 365 4.49 -10.39 -3.76
CA PHE A 365 4.29 -11.70 -3.13
C PHE A 365 5.48 -12.08 -2.23
N ILE A 366 6.71 -11.98 -2.72
CA ILE A 366 7.90 -12.28 -1.91
C ILE A 366 8.02 -11.37 -0.69
N TRP A 367 7.65 -10.10 -0.80
CA TRP A 367 7.54 -9.21 0.36
C TRP A 367 6.56 -9.75 1.40
N THR A 368 5.37 -10.20 0.99
CA THR A 368 4.38 -10.80 1.92
C THR A 368 4.84 -12.13 2.51
N VAL A 369 5.59 -12.93 1.75
CA VAL A 369 6.23 -14.16 2.21
C VAL A 369 7.27 -13.85 3.28
N ALA A 370 8.16 -12.88 3.04
CA ALA A 370 9.20 -12.48 3.98
C ALA A 370 8.64 -11.92 5.29
N LEU A 371 7.43 -11.33 5.25
CA LEU A 371 6.69 -10.92 6.45
C LEU A 371 5.96 -12.08 7.15
N GLY A 372 5.95 -13.28 6.56
CA GLY A 372 5.23 -14.45 7.07
C GLY A 372 3.71 -14.32 6.99
N ARG A 373 3.17 -13.54 6.02
CA ARG A 373 1.75 -13.14 5.99
C ARG A 373 0.90 -13.78 4.89
N ILE A 374 1.43 -14.75 4.16
CA ILE A 374 0.65 -15.50 3.15
C ILE A 374 -0.38 -16.42 3.81
N LEU A 375 -1.41 -16.83 3.07
CA LEU A 375 -2.58 -17.56 3.60
C LEU A 375 -2.31 -19.06 3.84
N THR A 376 -1.28 -19.37 4.62
CA THR A 376 -0.96 -20.72 5.10
C THR A 376 -1.86 -21.13 6.26
N THR A 377 -2.03 -22.44 6.49
CA THR A 377 -2.88 -22.96 7.55
C THR A 377 -2.47 -22.47 8.94
N ASP A 378 -1.17 -22.38 9.23
CA ASP A 378 -0.67 -21.81 10.49
C ASP A 378 -1.13 -20.35 10.71
N ASN A 379 -1.15 -19.54 9.65
CA ASN A 379 -1.61 -18.15 9.67
C ASN A 379 -3.12 -18.04 9.85
N LEU A 380 -3.90 -18.95 9.25
CA LEU A 380 -5.34 -19.02 9.46
C LEU A 380 -5.66 -19.42 10.91
N ARG A 381 -4.91 -20.37 11.48
CA ARG A 381 -5.03 -20.77 12.89
C ARG A 381 -4.69 -19.64 13.85
N ARG A 382 -3.65 -18.84 13.58
CA ARG A 382 -3.35 -17.62 14.36
C ARG A 382 -4.52 -16.62 14.38
N ARG A 383 -5.39 -16.66 13.37
CA ARG A 383 -6.63 -15.86 13.27
C ARG A 383 -7.86 -16.58 13.83
N ARG A 384 -7.68 -17.66 14.58
CA ARG A 384 -8.74 -18.49 15.21
C ARG A 384 -9.65 -19.22 14.23
N ILE A 385 -9.17 -19.50 13.01
CA ILE A 385 -9.87 -20.36 12.05
C ILE A 385 -9.45 -21.81 12.29
N LEU A 386 -10.41 -22.70 12.52
CA LEU A 386 -10.18 -24.11 12.83
C LEU A 386 -10.05 -24.93 11.55
N ILE A 387 -8.81 -25.19 11.13
CA ILE A 387 -8.47 -26.00 9.94
C ILE A 387 -7.42 -27.06 10.35
N LEU A 388 -7.45 -28.24 9.73
CA LEU A 388 -6.44 -29.29 9.92
C LEU A 388 -5.09 -28.82 9.35
N ASP A 389 -4.04 -28.92 10.16
CA ASP A 389 -2.70 -28.42 9.83
C ASP A 389 -1.84 -29.53 9.25
N TRP A 390 -2.15 -29.83 7.99
CA TRP A 390 -1.34 -30.67 7.14
C TRP A 390 -1.00 -29.90 5.87
N CYS A 391 0.26 -29.94 5.46
CA CYS A 391 0.69 -29.39 4.19
C CYS A 391 0.08 -30.21 3.05
N CYS A 392 -0.67 -29.56 2.16
CA CYS A 392 -1.33 -30.22 1.02
C CYS A 392 -0.34 -30.79 -0.02
N MET A 393 0.94 -30.42 0.07
CA MET A 393 1.98 -30.93 -0.82
C MET A 393 2.61 -32.23 -0.30
N CYS A 394 3.22 -32.21 0.90
CA CYS A 394 3.91 -33.40 1.44
C CYS A 394 3.03 -34.29 2.32
N GLN A 395 1.92 -33.77 2.84
CA GLN A 395 1.00 -34.46 3.75
C GLN A 395 1.67 -35.07 5.01
N SER A 396 2.89 -34.64 5.35
CA SER A 396 3.69 -35.18 6.46
C SER A 396 3.81 -34.24 7.66
N ASP A 397 3.75 -32.93 7.42
CA ASP A 397 4.00 -31.88 8.41
C ASP A 397 2.95 -30.77 8.32
N GLY A 398 2.94 -29.87 9.31
CA GLY A 398 2.08 -28.68 9.32
C GLY A 398 2.45 -27.65 8.25
N GLU A 399 1.44 -26.95 7.74
CA GLU A 399 1.62 -25.93 6.71
C GLU A 399 1.97 -24.57 7.32
N SER A 400 3.27 -24.27 7.34
CA SER A 400 3.79 -22.92 7.60
C SER A 400 4.44 -22.32 6.36
N VAL A 401 4.66 -21.00 6.34
CA VAL A 401 5.35 -20.32 5.22
C VAL A 401 6.70 -20.96 4.89
N ASN A 402 7.53 -21.17 5.92
CA ASN A 402 8.87 -21.73 5.75
C ASN A 402 8.80 -23.20 5.36
N HIS A 403 7.89 -23.98 5.95
CA HIS A 403 7.70 -25.36 5.53
C HIS A 403 7.25 -25.41 4.06
N LEU A 404 6.15 -24.76 3.72
CA LEU A 404 5.59 -24.79 2.38
C LEU A 404 6.59 -24.42 1.28
N LEU A 405 7.38 -23.36 1.50
CA LEU A 405 8.24 -22.79 0.46
C LEU A 405 9.69 -23.30 0.47
N LEU A 406 10.18 -23.80 1.61
CA LEU A 406 11.59 -24.19 1.77
C LEU A 406 11.77 -25.64 2.20
N HIS A 407 11.01 -26.09 3.22
CA HIS A 407 11.29 -27.35 3.93
C HIS A 407 10.37 -28.51 3.58
N CYS A 408 9.28 -28.25 2.87
CA CYS A 408 8.39 -29.26 2.34
C CYS A 408 9.20 -30.14 1.40
N ARG A 409 9.02 -31.46 1.48
CA ARG A 409 9.76 -32.42 0.63
C ARG A 409 9.70 -32.05 -0.85
N VAL A 410 8.51 -31.68 -1.34
CA VAL A 410 8.31 -31.24 -2.74
C VAL A 410 9.11 -29.96 -3.04
N ALA A 411 9.09 -28.99 -2.13
CA ALA A 411 9.87 -27.76 -2.28
C ALA A 411 11.38 -28.04 -2.27
N GLN A 412 11.86 -28.87 -1.35
CA GLN A 412 13.27 -29.25 -1.26
C GLN A 412 13.75 -29.95 -2.53
N GLU A 413 12.98 -30.87 -3.09
CA GLU A 413 13.31 -31.55 -4.34
C GLU A 413 13.45 -30.56 -5.52
N LEU A 414 12.56 -29.57 -5.62
CA LEU A 414 12.64 -28.52 -6.65
C LEU A 414 13.82 -27.56 -6.44
N TRP A 415 14.07 -27.16 -5.19
CA TRP A 415 15.24 -26.37 -4.83
C TRP A 415 16.53 -27.11 -5.21
N ASN A 416 16.65 -28.37 -4.81
CA ASN A 416 17.82 -29.20 -5.10
C ASN A 416 18.02 -29.39 -6.61
N MET A 417 16.94 -29.58 -7.37
CA MET A 417 17.01 -29.63 -8.83
C MET A 417 17.66 -28.37 -9.39
N ILE A 418 17.18 -27.18 -8.99
CA ILE A 418 17.74 -25.91 -9.47
C ILE A 418 19.17 -25.71 -9.01
N LEU A 419 19.46 -25.96 -7.73
CA LEU A 419 20.81 -25.82 -7.19
C LEU A 419 21.82 -26.72 -7.92
N ASN A 420 21.44 -27.97 -8.21
CA ASN A 420 22.25 -28.92 -8.98
C ASN A 420 22.49 -28.44 -10.42
N MET A 421 21.49 -27.84 -11.08
CA MET A 421 21.67 -27.27 -12.42
C MET A 421 22.70 -26.13 -12.45
N PHE A 422 22.80 -25.35 -11.37
CA PHE A 422 23.80 -24.30 -11.23
C PHE A 422 25.12 -24.79 -10.60
N GLY A 423 25.23 -26.09 -10.29
CA GLY A 423 26.40 -26.68 -9.64
C GLY A 423 26.66 -26.13 -8.23
N VAL A 424 25.62 -25.66 -7.54
CA VAL A 424 25.75 -25.02 -6.22
C VAL A 424 25.37 -26.03 -5.13
N SER A 425 26.31 -26.31 -4.23
CA SER A 425 26.01 -26.98 -2.97
C SER A 425 25.44 -25.96 -1.98
N TRP A 426 24.21 -26.19 -1.52
CA TRP A 426 23.49 -25.24 -0.67
C TRP A 426 22.84 -25.93 0.51
N VAL A 427 22.88 -25.29 1.67
CA VAL A 427 22.16 -25.70 2.87
C VAL A 427 20.97 -24.76 3.04
N MET A 428 19.75 -25.31 3.02
CA MET A 428 18.54 -24.49 3.09
C MET A 428 18.44 -23.79 4.46
N PRO A 429 18.33 -22.45 4.53
CA PRO A 429 18.19 -21.71 5.79
C PRO A 429 16.86 -21.98 6.49
N ARG A 430 16.77 -21.58 7.76
CA ARG A 430 15.58 -21.82 8.58
C ARG A 430 14.32 -21.15 8.02
N ASP A 431 14.45 -19.92 7.52
CA ASP A 431 13.31 -19.15 7.03
C ASP A 431 13.61 -18.38 5.74
N VAL A 432 12.55 -17.84 5.15
CA VAL A 432 12.62 -17.14 3.86
C VAL A 432 13.43 -15.84 3.96
N VAL A 433 13.44 -15.17 5.12
CA VAL A 433 14.21 -13.93 5.31
C VAL A 433 15.71 -14.23 5.26
N ASP A 434 16.13 -15.29 5.96
CA ASP A 434 17.49 -15.79 5.91
C ASP A 434 17.88 -16.24 4.50
N LEU A 435 17.00 -16.98 3.82
CA LEU A 435 17.21 -17.36 2.42
C LEU A 435 17.46 -16.13 1.55
N LEU A 436 16.57 -15.14 1.55
CA LEU A 436 16.71 -13.94 0.72
C LEU A 436 17.98 -13.16 1.07
N SER A 437 18.35 -13.12 2.35
CA SER A 437 19.54 -12.41 2.83
C SER A 437 20.83 -13.08 2.38
N CYS A 438 20.92 -14.40 2.53
CA CYS A 438 22.11 -15.16 2.15
C CYS A 438 22.15 -15.52 0.66
N TRP A 439 21.05 -15.35 -0.10
CA TRP A 439 20.96 -15.52 -1.56
C TRP A 439 21.74 -14.42 -2.33
N SER A 440 23.02 -14.36 -2.03
CA SER A 440 24.04 -13.49 -2.56
C SER A 440 25.01 -14.38 -3.32
N GLY A 441 24.83 -14.52 -4.63
CA GLY A 441 25.65 -15.42 -5.43
C GLY A 441 27.01 -14.82 -5.82
N ASN A 442 28.03 -15.68 -5.84
CA ASN A 442 29.28 -15.49 -6.59
C ASN A 442 29.09 -15.63 -8.12
N VAL A 443 27.84 -15.82 -8.57
CA VAL A 443 27.47 -15.88 -9.98
C VAL A 443 27.56 -14.45 -10.52
N GLY A 444 28.61 -14.17 -11.28
CA GLY A 444 29.09 -12.83 -11.63
C GLY A 444 28.06 -11.86 -12.25
N LYS A 445 28.49 -10.63 -12.56
CA LYS A 445 27.60 -9.52 -12.98
C LYS A 445 26.88 -9.69 -14.35
N GLY A 446 27.07 -10.81 -15.04
CA GLY A 446 26.44 -11.10 -16.33
C GLY A 446 25.02 -11.66 -16.22
N ASP A 447 24.50 -12.20 -17.33
CA ASP A 447 23.11 -12.69 -17.43
C ASP A 447 22.81 -13.84 -16.45
N ALA A 448 23.79 -14.71 -16.19
CA ALA A 448 23.69 -15.76 -15.18
C ALA A 448 23.43 -15.21 -13.75
N GLY A 449 24.01 -14.06 -13.40
CA GLY A 449 23.77 -13.40 -12.11
C GLY A 449 22.42 -12.68 -12.03
N VAL A 450 21.84 -12.31 -13.19
CA VAL A 450 20.44 -11.85 -13.25
C VAL A 450 19.51 -13.03 -12.98
N ILE A 451 19.70 -14.14 -13.69
CA ILE A 451 18.90 -15.36 -13.51
C ILE A 451 18.98 -15.86 -12.06
N TRP A 452 20.19 -15.91 -11.50
CA TRP A 452 20.41 -16.33 -10.11
C TRP A 452 19.56 -15.54 -9.10
N ARG A 453 19.42 -14.21 -9.28
CA ARG A 453 18.61 -13.36 -8.39
C ARG A 453 17.10 -13.61 -8.52
N VAL A 454 16.65 -14.07 -9.68
CA VAL A 454 15.24 -14.30 -9.99
C VAL A 454 14.76 -15.65 -9.43
N ILE A 455 15.64 -16.66 -9.33
CA ILE A 455 15.31 -18.04 -8.95
C ILE A 455 14.42 -18.13 -7.69
N PRO A 456 14.78 -17.52 -6.53
CA PRO A 456 13.95 -17.66 -5.34
C PRO A 456 12.53 -17.13 -5.51
N HIS A 457 12.42 -16.02 -6.24
CA HIS A 457 11.16 -15.36 -6.48
C HIS A 457 10.25 -16.22 -7.34
N CYS A 458 10.78 -16.75 -8.44
CA CYS A 458 10.03 -17.62 -9.35
C CYS A 458 9.65 -18.94 -8.70
N LEU A 459 10.58 -19.61 -8.01
CA LEU A 459 10.31 -20.92 -7.44
C LEU A 459 9.28 -20.85 -6.31
N MET A 460 9.41 -19.89 -5.39
CA MET A 460 8.41 -19.70 -4.33
C MET A 460 7.05 -19.31 -4.89
N TRP A 461 7.01 -18.53 -5.97
CA TRP A 461 5.76 -18.21 -6.67
C TRP A 461 5.12 -19.45 -7.29
N CYS A 462 5.90 -20.32 -7.93
CA CYS A 462 5.42 -21.59 -8.48
C CYS A 462 4.89 -22.53 -7.40
N LEU A 463 5.63 -22.71 -6.29
CA LEU A 463 5.20 -23.49 -5.14
C LEU A 463 3.88 -22.99 -4.55
N TRP A 464 3.74 -21.67 -4.44
CA TRP A 464 2.50 -21.05 -3.99
C TRP A 464 1.33 -21.30 -4.96
N GLY A 465 1.58 -21.23 -6.27
CA GLY A 465 0.59 -21.55 -7.30
C GLY A 465 0.11 -23.00 -7.20
N GLU A 466 1.04 -23.96 -7.11
CA GLU A 466 0.74 -25.39 -6.97
C GLU A 466 -0.04 -25.69 -5.69
N ARG A 467 0.38 -25.12 -4.56
CA ARG A 467 -0.34 -25.21 -3.29
C ARG A 467 -1.79 -24.76 -3.47
N ASN A 468 -2.01 -23.57 -4.03
CA ASN A 468 -3.36 -23.03 -4.21
C ASN A 468 -4.20 -23.90 -5.15
N ALA A 469 -3.60 -24.48 -6.19
CA ALA A 469 -4.30 -25.43 -7.05
C ALA A 469 -4.80 -26.63 -6.23
N ARG A 470 -3.93 -27.26 -5.41
CA ARG A 470 -4.33 -28.40 -4.56
C ARG A 470 -5.39 -28.04 -3.53
N THR A 471 -5.28 -26.87 -2.91
CA THR A 471 -6.22 -26.45 -1.85
C THR A 471 -7.60 -26.05 -2.38
N PHE A 472 -7.68 -25.42 -3.56
CA PHE A 472 -8.93 -24.82 -4.05
C PHE A 472 -9.54 -25.52 -5.27
N VAL A 473 -8.83 -26.43 -5.94
CA VAL A 473 -9.37 -27.18 -7.10
C VAL A 473 -10.09 -28.46 -6.64
N GLU A 474 -9.78 -29.02 -5.46
CA GLU A 474 -10.50 -30.18 -4.89
C GLU A 474 -11.95 -29.87 -4.43
N GLU A 475 -12.35 -28.60 -4.31
CA GLU A 475 -13.70 -28.22 -3.84
C GLU A 475 -14.75 -28.00 -4.95
N LEU A 476 -14.39 -28.07 -6.23
CA LEU A 476 -15.34 -27.86 -7.34
C LEU A 476 -15.91 -29.14 -7.96
N GLU A 477 -15.46 -30.33 -7.53
CA GLU A 477 -16.05 -31.62 -7.92
C GLU A 477 -16.50 -32.39 -6.68
N GLY A 478 -17.63 -31.97 -6.11
CA GLY A 478 -18.25 -32.65 -4.98
C GLY A 478 -18.63 -34.10 -5.31
N TYR A 479 -18.25 -35.00 -4.39
CA TYR A 479 -18.88 -36.31 -4.17
C TYR A 479 -19.13 -37.18 -5.42
N THR A 480 -18.13 -37.92 -5.90
CA THR A 480 -18.29 -39.38 -6.13
C THR A 480 -16.95 -40.09 -6.43
N THR A 481 -16.59 -40.99 -5.52
CA THR A 481 -15.82 -42.23 -5.78
C THR A 481 -14.41 -42.13 -6.37
N LEU A 482 -13.45 -41.91 -5.46
CA LEU A 482 -12.07 -42.41 -5.51
C LEU A 482 -12.06 -43.96 -5.44
N SER A 483 -12.11 -44.64 -6.58
CA SER A 483 -11.78 -46.07 -6.63
C SER A 483 -10.95 -46.56 -7.83
N ASN A 484 -10.55 -45.72 -8.80
CA ASN A 484 -10.07 -46.26 -10.08
C ASN A 484 -8.69 -45.82 -10.63
N VAL A 485 -7.74 -45.26 -9.85
CA VAL A 485 -6.43 -44.88 -10.45
C VAL A 485 -5.18 -45.23 -9.60
N VAL A 486 -5.22 -46.30 -8.78
CA VAL A 486 -4.00 -46.79 -8.06
C VAL A 486 -3.64 -48.26 -8.36
N PHE A 487 -4.33 -48.93 -9.29
CA PHE A 487 -3.86 -50.22 -9.83
C PHE A 487 -3.75 -50.17 -11.35
N MET A 488 -2.61 -49.66 -11.82
CA MET A 488 -1.89 -49.99 -13.06
C MET A 488 -0.74 -48.97 -13.17
N GLY A 489 0.42 -49.17 -12.54
CA GLY A 489 0.92 -50.29 -11.73
C GLY A 489 2.14 -49.86 -10.92
#